data_AF-A0A1H4TA79-F1
#
_entry.id   AF-A0A1H4TA79-F1
#
_cell.length_a   1.000
_cell.length_b   1.000
_cell.length_c   1.000
_cell.angle_alpha   90.00
_cell.angle_beta   90.00
_cell.angle_gamma   90.00
#
_symmetry.space_group_name_H-M   'P 1'
#
loop_
_entity.id
_entity.type
_entity.pdbx_description
1 polymer ?
#
loop_
_entity_poly.entity_id
_entity_poly.type
_entity_poly.pdbx_seq_one_letter_code
_entity_poly.pdbx_strand_id
1 'polypeptide(L)'
;MTRALPGPTDHVVVVGAGLAGLSAALHLLGAGRRVTVVEREDLPGGRAGRLDLAGYRIDTGPTVLTMPELADEAFAAVGDSLYERVRLVPLHPAYRACFADGSSLDVHTGADAMAAEVERFAGPAEAAGYRRLRDWLERLYRAQMRRFIDVNFDSPLGLLNADLARLAALGGFGRLDARIGHFLSDERLRRVFSFQALYAGVPPARVLAAYAVIAYMDTVAGVYFPRGGMHALPRAMAEAAGDAGAELRYGQRVTHLERSGERITAVVTGTGRIPCDAVVLTPDLPVAYRLLGRRPRRPLGLRHSPSAVVLHAGTDRTWPQLAHHTLSFGAAWHTTFDELTRAGRLMSDPSLLITRPTATDPGLAPPGRHLHYILAPCPNTAIGPHAAAWSDLGPRYRDTLLRELERRGLDGIEAAIEEECLITPADWHTRGHAAGTPFSAAHTFAQTGPFRPRNLVRGTQNAVLAGCGTTPGVGVPTVLLSGKLAAARVTGVPGRGATRSRPSATAALPARAGAPARPGSPVPSVFRTVTREAAAAPPALEAPRPCPTGAPEPPASSPQSPPAALQSPVPESPPADLTDPTAPATEGRTG
;
A
#
# COMPACT_ATOMS: atom_id res chain seq x y z
N MET A 1 8.67 12.75 27.37
CA MET A 1 9.73 11.96 26.71
C MET A 1 9.12 10.70 26.14
N THR A 2 9.59 10.22 24.98
CA THR A 2 9.11 8.97 24.39
C THR A 2 9.77 7.77 25.08
N ARG A 3 8.99 6.78 25.51
CA ARG A 3 9.51 5.58 26.16
C ARG A 3 10.31 4.69 25.18
N ALA A 4 11.54 4.34 25.55
CA ALA A 4 12.37 3.36 24.85
C ALA A 4 12.20 1.93 25.43
N LEU A 5 12.84 0.94 24.79
CA LEU A 5 13.08 -0.38 25.36
C LEU A 5 14.13 -0.32 26.49
N PRO A 6 13.96 -1.04 27.62
CA PRO A 6 15.01 -1.24 28.61
C PRO A 6 16.03 -2.33 28.19
N GLY A 7 17.28 -2.18 28.63
CA GLY A 7 18.35 -3.18 28.48
C GLY A 7 19.03 -3.17 27.11
N PRO A 8 19.82 -4.22 26.78
CA PRO A 8 20.55 -4.34 25.51
C PRO A 8 19.62 -4.25 24.30
N THR A 9 20.14 -3.67 23.21
CA THR A 9 19.43 -3.41 21.94
C THR A 9 20.38 -3.40 20.74
N ASP A 10 21.52 -4.07 20.86
CA ASP A 10 22.69 -3.88 20.02
C ASP A 10 22.65 -4.74 18.75
N HIS A 11 22.12 -5.96 18.84
CA HIS A 11 21.62 -6.75 17.71
C HIS A 11 20.10 -6.84 17.71
N VAL A 12 19.50 -6.36 16.62
CA VAL A 12 18.05 -6.29 16.42
C VAL A 12 17.64 -7.18 15.25
N VAL A 13 16.68 -8.07 15.48
CA VAL A 13 16.07 -8.86 14.40
C VAL A 13 14.78 -8.20 13.95
N VAL A 14 14.65 -7.92 12.66
CA VAL A 14 13.43 -7.41 12.03
C VAL A 14 12.72 -8.58 11.34
N VAL A 15 11.52 -8.91 11.79
CA VAL A 15 10.70 -9.97 11.19
C VAL A 15 9.75 -9.34 10.18
N GLY A 16 9.95 -9.67 8.90
CA GLY A 16 9.28 -9.11 7.74
C GLY A 16 10.12 -8.01 7.06
N ALA A 17 10.42 -8.19 5.77
CA ALA A 17 11.06 -7.22 4.87
C ALA A 17 10.02 -6.37 4.11
N GLY A 18 8.81 -6.18 4.67
CA GLY A 18 7.88 -5.17 4.18
C GLY A 18 8.38 -3.74 4.44
N LEU A 19 7.76 -2.74 3.80
CA LEU A 19 8.18 -1.32 3.90
C LEU A 19 8.43 -0.81 5.33
N ALA A 20 7.62 -1.24 6.30
CA ALA A 20 7.82 -0.91 7.72
C ALA A 20 9.06 -1.57 8.34
N GLY A 21 9.38 -2.80 7.93
CA GLY A 21 10.56 -3.53 8.38
C GLY A 21 11.84 -2.99 7.75
N LEU A 22 11.80 -2.67 6.45
CA LEU A 22 12.92 -2.04 5.76
C LEU A 22 13.20 -0.63 6.28
N SER A 23 12.17 0.19 6.50
CA SER A 23 12.34 1.50 7.17
C SER A 23 12.92 1.32 8.59
N ALA A 24 12.40 0.37 9.38
CA ALA A 24 12.96 0.10 10.69
C ALA A 24 14.44 -0.34 10.61
N ALA A 25 14.80 -1.22 9.67
CA ALA A 25 16.16 -1.67 9.45
C ALA A 25 17.11 -0.51 9.12
N LEU A 26 16.77 0.33 8.14
CA LEU A 26 17.59 1.50 7.76
C LEU A 26 17.79 2.47 8.94
N HIS A 27 16.74 2.80 9.69
CA HIS A 27 16.86 3.66 10.88
C HIS A 27 17.63 3.01 12.05
N LEU A 28 17.65 1.66 12.15
CA LEU A 28 18.44 0.93 13.13
C LEU A 28 19.93 0.88 12.76
N LEU A 29 20.24 0.63 11.49
CA LEU A 29 21.61 0.67 10.93
C LEU A 29 22.22 2.06 11.09
N GLY A 30 21.47 3.11 10.72
CA GLY A 30 21.86 4.51 10.92
C GLY A 30 22.09 4.91 12.37
N ALA A 31 21.47 4.21 13.31
CA ALA A 31 21.69 4.34 14.75
C ALA A 31 22.80 3.41 15.30
N GLY A 32 23.59 2.78 14.42
CA GLY A 32 24.72 1.93 14.79
C GLY A 32 24.33 0.56 15.37
N ARG A 33 23.14 0.04 15.06
CA ARG A 33 22.72 -1.30 15.48
C ARG A 33 23.06 -2.35 14.43
N ARG A 34 23.48 -3.54 14.88
CA ARG A 34 23.57 -4.72 14.00
C ARG A 34 22.16 -5.18 13.70
N VAL A 35 21.82 -5.38 12.42
CA VAL A 35 20.46 -5.76 12.01
C VAL A 35 20.48 -7.06 11.20
N THR A 36 19.57 -7.98 11.54
CA THR A 36 19.21 -9.11 10.68
C THR A 36 17.74 -8.96 10.29
N VAL A 37 17.43 -8.93 8.99
CA VAL A 37 16.05 -8.91 8.48
C VAL A 37 15.69 -10.32 8.04
N VAL A 38 14.56 -10.84 8.51
CA VAL A 38 14.08 -12.21 8.25
C VAL A 38 12.72 -12.14 7.55
N GLU A 39 12.66 -12.57 6.30
CA GLU A 39 11.45 -12.60 5.46
C GLU A 39 11.12 -14.04 5.06
N ARG A 40 9.82 -14.35 5.02
CA ARG A 40 9.29 -15.70 4.74
C ARG A 40 9.17 -15.99 3.24
N GLU A 41 9.09 -14.95 2.42
CA GLU A 41 9.05 -15.01 0.95
C GLU A 41 10.48 -14.82 0.40
N ASP A 42 10.69 -15.11 -0.89
CA ASP A 42 12.01 -15.04 -1.53
C ASP A 42 12.44 -13.61 -1.92
N LEU A 43 11.52 -12.63 -1.83
CA LEU A 43 11.73 -11.24 -2.22
C LEU A 43 11.23 -10.26 -1.13
N PRO A 44 11.80 -9.05 -1.03
CA PRO A 44 11.35 -8.02 -0.09
C PRO A 44 9.98 -7.41 -0.46
N GLY A 45 9.44 -6.57 0.43
CA GLY A 45 8.27 -5.72 0.19
C GLY A 45 6.96 -6.24 0.80
N GLY A 46 6.79 -7.56 0.93
CA GLY A 46 5.63 -8.19 1.57
C GLY A 46 4.31 -7.83 0.85
N ARG A 47 3.56 -6.85 1.37
CA ARG A 47 2.38 -6.27 0.67
C ARG A 47 2.78 -5.51 -0.60
N ALA A 48 3.97 -4.92 -0.66
CA ALA A 48 4.56 -4.32 -1.87
C ALA A 48 5.46 -5.36 -2.57
N GLY A 49 4.96 -6.59 -2.69
CA GLY A 49 5.62 -7.67 -3.41
C GLY A 49 5.38 -7.59 -4.91
N ARG A 50 6.02 -8.50 -5.65
CA ARG A 50 5.84 -8.70 -7.09
C ARG A 50 5.50 -10.16 -7.37
N LEU A 51 4.65 -10.37 -8.37
CA LEU A 51 4.37 -11.64 -9.01
C LEU A 51 4.76 -11.52 -10.48
N ASP A 52 5.50 -12.47 -11.00
CA ASP A 52 5.75 -12.59 -12.44
C ASP A 52 4.86 -13.70 -13.01
N LEU A 53 4.08 -13.39 -14.04
CA LEU A 53 3.13 -14.30 -14.70
C LEU A 53 3.25 -14.10 -16.22
N ALA A 54 3.67 -15.12 -16.96
CA ALA A 54 3.80 -15.08 -18.43
C ALA A 54 4.55 -13.85 -19.01
N GLY A 55 5.50 -13.30 -18.25
CA GLY A 55 6.26 -12.08 -18.62
C GLY A 55 5.62 -10.76 -18.18
N TYR A 56 4.37 -10.76 -17.72
CA TYR A 56 3.75 -9.66 -16.99
C TYR A 56 4.36 -9.53 -15.58
N ARG A 57 4.63 -8.30 -15.14
CA ARG A 57 5.28 -7.97 -13.87
C ARG A 57 4.29 -7.24 -12.96
N ILE A 58 3.73 -7.97 -12.01
CA ILE A 58 2.51 -7.58 -11.29
C ILE A 58 2.86 -7.11 -9.87
N ASP A 59 2.56 -5.85 -9.54
CA ASP A 59 2.59 -5.35 -8.17
C ASP A 59 1.43 -5.97 -7.35
N THR A 60 1.75 -6.67 -6.25
CA THR A 60 0.77 -7.53 -5.54
C THR A 60 -0.06 -6.82 -4.46
N GLY A 61 -0.01 -5.49 -4.38
CA GLY A 61 -0.68 -4.72 -3.33
C GLY A 61 -0.84 -3.24 -3.66
N PRO A 62 -0.07 -2.31 -3.05
CA PRO A 62 -0.21 -0.88 -3.33
C PRO A 62 0.25 -0.56 -4.76
N THR A 63 -0.56 0.17 -5.51
CA THR A 63 -0.22 0.69 -6.85
C THR A 63 0.13 2.18 -6.88
N VAL A 64 -0.10 2.89 -5.77
CA VAL A 64 0.01 4.35 -5.63
C VAL A 64 1.15 4.69 -4.68
N LEU A 65 2.09 5.55 -5.09
CA LEU A 65 3.05 6.21 -4.19
C LEU A 65 2.69 7.69 -4.01
N THR A 66 2.42 8.09 -2.78
CA THR A 66 2.39 9.49 -2.34
C THR A 66 3.44 9.69 -1.25
N MET A 67 3.86 10.95 -1.05
CA MET A 67 4.90 11.33 -0.08
C MET A 67 6.22 10.54 -0.20
N PRO A 68 6.89 10.52 -1.38
CA PRO A 68 8.17 9.82 -1.55
C PRO A 68 9.28 10.28 -0.59
N GLU A 69 9.21 11.52 -0.08
CA GLU A 69 10.12 12.05 0.94
C GLU A 69 10.14 11.25 2.25
N LEU A 70 9.07 10.49 2.57
CA LEU A 70 9.04 9.60 3.74
C LEU A 70 9.74 8.26 3.51
N ALA A 71 9.94 7.87 2.25
CA ALA A 71 10.85 6.79 1.90
C ALA A 71 12.28 7.31 1.85
N ASP A 72 12.51 8.48 1.25
CA ASP A 72 13.83 9.14 1.21
C ASP A 72 14.41 9.42 2.61
N GLU A 73 13.59 9.80 3.60
CA GLU A 73 14.04 9.91 5.01
C GLU A 73 14.60 8.60 5.56
N ALA A 74 14.09 7.44 5.12
CA ALA A 74 14.61 6.14 5.53
C ALA A 74 15.94 5.82 4.84
N PHE A 75 16.13 6.17 3.56
CA PHE A 75 17.43 6.05 2.87
C PHE A 75 18.47 6.98 3.51
N ALA A 76 18.10 8.24 3.79
CA ALA A 76 18.96 9.24 4.41
C ALA A 76 19.46 8.82 5.80
N ALA A 77 18.75 7.92 6.49
CA ALA A 77 19.20 7.37 7.77
C ALA A 77 20.52 6.58 7.68
N VAL A 78 20.83 5.97 6.54
CA VAL A 78 22.11 5.29 6.27
C VAL A 78 23.05 6.11 5.37
N GLY A 79 22.68 7.38 5.07
CA GLY A 79 23.47 8.27 4.21
C GLY A 79 23.19 8.13 2.71
N ASP A 80 22.04 7.55 2.35
CA ASP A 80 21.62 7.19 0.98
C ASP A 80 20.44 8.07 0.52
N SER A 81 19.93 7.89 -0.71
CA SER A 81 18.71 8.56 -1.18
C SER A 81 17.86 7.68 -2.11
N LEU A 82 16.54 7.79 -1.95
CA LEU A 82 15.55 7.19 -2.84
C LEU A 82 15.74 7.62 -4.30
N TYR A 83 16.08 8.89 -4.53
CA TYR A 83 16.09 9.50 -5.86
C TYR A 83 17.27 9.02 -6.72
N GLU A 84 18.38 8.63 -6.09
CA GLU A 84 19.54 8.01 -6.77
C GLU A 84 19.28 6.54 -7.12
N ARG A 85 18.51 5.81 -6.31
CA ARG A 85 18.22 4.38 -6.51
C ARG A 85 16.96 4.08 -7.33
N VAL A 86 15.97 4.97 -7.33
CA VAL A 86 14.65 4.72 -7.94
C VAL A 86 14.17 5.93 -8.72
N ARG A 87 14.11 5.79 -10.05
CA ARG A 87 13.48 6.79 -10.92
C ARG A 87 11.97 6.84 -10.67
N LEU A 88 11.52 7.83 -9.91
CA LEU A 88 10.11 8.16 -9.76
C LEU A 88 9.61 8.97 -10.97
N VAL A 89 8.38 8.68 -11.40
CA VAL A 89 7.67 9.42 -12.45
C VAL A 89 6.44 10.09 -11.83
N PRO A 90 6.34 11.43 -11.79
CA PRO A 90 5.11 12.11 -11.39
C PRO A 90 3.97 11.79 -12.36
N LEU A 91 2.78 11.46 -11.83
CA LEU A 91 1.63 11.11 -12.66
C LEU A 91 0.75 12.33 -12.95
N HIS A 92 0.54 12.62 -14.24
CA HIS A 92 -0.28 13.72 -14.74
C HIS A 92 -1.21 13.20 -15.86
N PRO A 93 -2.53 13.10 -15.63
CA PRO A 93 -3.22 13.28 -14.35
C PRO A 93 -2.76 12.25 -13.29
N ALA A 94 -2.92 12.60 -12.01
CA ALA A 94 -2.66 11.68 -10.90
C ALA A 94 -3.72 10.57 -10.85
N TYR A 95 -4.98 10.94 -11.12
CA TYR A 95 -6.11 10.03 -11.33
C TYR A 95 -7.01 10.59 -12.43
N ARG A 96 -7.64 9.74 -13.23
CA ARG A 96 -8.82 10.10 -14.00
C ARG A 96 -10.07 9.59 -13.29
N ALA A 97 -11.00 10.48 -12.93
CA ALA A 97 -12.31 10.08 -12.45
C ALA A 97 -13.27 9.90 -13.62
N CYS A 98 -13.94 8.76 -13.69
CA CYS A 98 -15.01 8.46 -14.64
C CYS A 98 -16.28 8.12 -13.88
N PHE A 99 -17.41 8.73 -14.25
CA PHE A 99 -18.68 8.60 -13.54
C PHE A 99 -19.73 7.87 -14.40
N ALA A 100 -20.74 7.30 -13.73
CA ALA A 100 -21.82 6.54 -14.39
C ALA A 100 -22.72 7.36 -15.35
N ASP A 101 -22.60 8.69 -15.36
CA ASP A 101 -23.22 9.60 -16.33
C ASP A 101 -22.38 9.81 -17.60
N GLY A 102 -21.24 9.12 -17.73
CA GLY A 102 -20.27 9.28 -18.82
C GLY A 102 -19.33 10.48 -18.67
N SER A 103 -19.51 11.32 -17.65
CA SER A 103 -18.62 12.46 -17.39
C SER A 103 -17.27 12.00 -16.84
N SER A 104 -16.24 12.83 -17.05
CA SER A 104 -14.90 12.59 -16.50
C SER A 104 -14.17 13.87 -16.10
N LEU A 105 -13.32 13.74 -15.08
CA LEU A 105 -12.50 14.78 -14.47
C LEU A 105 -11.07 14.25 -14.29
N ASP A 106 -10.08 14.97 -14.79
CA ASP A 106 -8.67 14.66 -14.57
C ASP A 106 -8.15 15.33 -13.29
N VAL A 107 -7.57 14.54 -12.38
CA VAL A 107 -7.09 15.04 -11.09
C VAL A 107 -5.63 15.49 -11.24
N HIS A 108 -5.42 16.80 -11.20
CA HIS A 108 -4.10 17.41 -11.30
C HIS A 108 -3.55 17.85 -9.93
N THR A 109 -2.25 17.64 -9.71
CA THR A 109 -1.57 18.09 -8.48
C THR A 109 -1.39 19.61 -8.44
N GLY A 110 -1.17 20.26 -9.59
CA GLY A 110 -0.98 21.71 -9.72
C GLY A 110 -2.27 22.49 -9.45
N ALA A 111 -2.18 23.55 -8.63
CA ALA A 111 -3.34 24.30 -8.15
C ALA A 111 -4.20 24.88 -9.30
N ASP A 112 -3.56 25.57 -10.24
CA ASP A 112 -4.27 26.24 -11.35
C ASP A 112 -4.79 25.25 -12.40
N ALA A 113 -4.03 24.19 -12.68
CA ALA A 113 -4.47 23.11 -13.57
C ALA A 113 -5.72 22.42 -13.01
N MET A 114 -5.74 22.08 -11.72
CA MET A 114 -6.90 21.47 -11.09
C MET A 114 -8.08 22.43 -10.97
N ALA A 115 -7.83 23.72 -10.71
CA ALA A 115 -8.89 24.72 -10.69
C ALA A 115 -9.53 24.93 -12.06
N ALA A 116 -8.75 24.98 -13.14
CA ALA A 116 -9.25 25.10 -14.52
C ALA A 116 -10.01 23.82 -14.97
N GLU A 117 -9.55 22.65 -14.54
CA GLU A 117 -10.21 21.37 -14.84
C GLU A 117 -11.53 21.20 -14.06
N VAL A 118 -11.59 21.66 -12.80
CA VAL A 118 -12.86 21.80 -12.06
C VAL A 118 -13.78 22.85 -12.72
N GLU A 119 -13.23 23.95 -13.24
CA GLU A 119 -14.00 24.97 -13.97
C GLU A 119 -14.61 24.42 -15.27
N ARG A 120 -13.85 23.61 -16.03
CA ARG A 120 -14.33 22.88 -17.20
C ARG A 120 -15.44 21.87 -16.84
N PHE A 121 -15.31 21.18 -15.70
CA PHE A 121 -16.20 20.08 -15.32
C PHE A 121 -17.52 20.53 -14.67
N ALA A 122 -17.49 21.54 -13.80
CA ALA A 122 -18.66 21.99 -13.03
C ALA A 122 -18.72 23.52 -12.81
N GLY A 123 -17.91 24.30 -13.53
CA GLY A 123 -18.05 25.76 -13.61
C GLY A 123 -17.26 26.58 -12.57
N PRO A 124 -17.23 27.91 -12.72
CA PRO A 124 -16.34 28.80 -11.96
C PRO A 124 -16.67 28.85 -10.45
N ALA A 125 -17.92 28.59 -10.06
CA ALA A 125 -18.32 28.53 -8.65
C ALA A 125 -17.64 27.36 -7.92
N GLU A 126 -17.60 26.17 -8.55
CA GLU A 126 -16.89 24.99 -8.04
C GLU A 126 -15.38 25.19 -8.07
N ALA A 127 -14.83 25.85 -9.10
CA ALA A 127 -13.40 26.16 -9.17
C ALA A 127 -12.94 27.13 -8.06
N ALA A 128 -13.75 28.14 -7.75
CA ALA A 128 -13.55 28.98 -6.57
C ALA A 128 -13.73 28.19 -5.26
N GLY A 129 -14.65 27.22 -5.23
CA GLY A 129 -14.83 26.26 -4.14
C GLY A 129 -13.58 25.40 -3.88
N TYR A 130 -13.04 24.81 -4.94
CA TYR A 130 -11.83 23.98 -4.92
C TYR A 130 -10.62 24.75 -4.39
N ARG A 131 -10.41 26.01 -4.81
CA ARG A 131 -9.31 26.84 -4.27
C ARG A 131 -9.42 26.98 -2.74
N ARG A 132 -10.62 27.28 -2.21
CA ARG A 132 -10.87 27.33 -0.75
C ARG A 132 -10.69 25.97 -0.05
N LEU A 133 -11.08 24.88 -0.71
CA LEU A 133 -10.86 23.51 -0.21
C LEU A 133 -9.36 23.20 -0.11
N ARG A 134 -8.57 23.53 -1.14
CA ARG A 134 -7.12 23.32 -1.20
C ARG A 134 -6.40 24.06 -0.07
N ASP A 135 -6.74 25.33 0.17
CA ASP A 135 -6.19 26.12 1.28
C ASP A 135 -6.51 25.49 2.66
N TRP A 136 -7.75 24.98 2.83
CA TRP A 136 -8.14 24.27 4.05
C TRP A 136 -7.40 22.95 4.22
N LEU A 137 -7.28 22.15 3.15
CA LEU A 137 -6.52 20.90 3.12
C LEU A 137 -5.05 21.11 3.48
N GLU A 138 -4.39 22.15 2.94
CA GLU A 138 -3.00 22.44 3.26
C GLU A 138 -2.83 22.88 4.72
N ARG A 139 -3.69 23.77 5.22
CA ARG A 139 -3.69 24.18 6.64
C ARG A 139 -3.90 22.98 7.58
N LEU A 140 -4.74 22.04 7.18
CA LEU A 140 -5.02 20.79 7.90
C LEU A 140 -3.81 19.86 7.91
N TYR A 141 -3.16 19.64 6.76
CA TYR A 141 -1.94 18.85 6.62
C TYR A 141 -0.79 19.41 7.46
N ARG A 142 -0.52 20.73 7.33
CA ARG A 142 0.52 21.45 8.08
C ARG A 142 0.32 21.38 9.60
N ALA A 143 -0.92 21.30 10.07
CA ALA A 143 -1.26 21.14 11.49
C ALA A 143 -1.14 19.69 12.00
N GLN A 144 -1.44 18.69 11.15
CA GLN A 144 -1.43 17.28 11.56
C GLN A 144 -0.05 16.62 11.54
N MET A 145 0.71 16.78 10.46
CA MET A 145 1.86 15.92 10.15
C MET A 145 2.85 15.73 11.30
N ARG A 146 3.47 16.83 11.76
CA ARG A 146 4.54 16.84 12.77
C ARG A 146 4.09 16.52 14.21
N ARG A 147 2.78 16.35 14.46
CA ARG A 147 2.19 16.30 15.81
C ARG A 147 1.16 15.19 16.01
N PHE A 148 0.64 14.59 14.94
CA PHE A 148 -0.39 13.55 14.98
C PHE A 148 -0.08 12.30 14.15
N ILE A 149 0.88 12.37 13.23
CA ILE A 149 1.19 11.30 12.27
C ILE A 149 2.65 10.83 12.44
N ASP A 150 3.63 11.75 12.39
CA ASP A 150 5.05 11.47 12.63
C ASP A 150 5.42 11.52 14.14
N VAL A 151 4.64 10.87 15.00
CA VAL A 151 4.89 10.85 16.46
C VAL A 151 4.52 9.53 17.15
N ASN A 152 5.28 9.20 18.20
CA ASN A 152 5.01 8.09 19.10
C ASN A 152 4.06 8.53 20.25
N PHE A 153 2.90 7.90 20.37
CA PHE A 153 1.92 8.20 21.44
C PHE A 153 2.06 7.28 22.66
N ASP A 154 2.54 7.84 23.79
CA ASP A 154 2.60 7.12 25.08
C ASP A 154 1.36 7.34 25.96
N SER A 155 0.59 8.42 25.76
CA SER A 155 -0.67 8.70 26.45
C SER A 155 -1.62 9.51 25.56
N PRO A 156 -2.96 9.31 25.63
CA PRO A 156 -3.92 10.21 24.99
C PRO A 156 -3.78 11.66 25.44
N LEU A 157 -3.28 11.92 26.66
CA LEU A 157 -3.00 13.27 27.15
C LEU A 157 -1.92 14.00 26.31
N GLY A 158 -1.08 13.28 25.58
CA GLY A 158 -0.13 13.88 24.62
C GLY A 158 -0.79 14.59 23.43
N LEU A 159 -2.09 14.36 23.20
CA LEU A 159 -2.89 15.13 22.25
C LEU A 159 -3.22 16.54 22.74
N LEU A 160 -3.21 16.81 24.05
CA LEU A 160 -3.64 18.10 24.61
C LEU A 160 -2.58 19.19 24.37
N ASN A 161 -2.62 19.80 23.18
CA ASN A 161 -1.65 20.79 22.73
C ASN A 161 -2.30 21.83 21.78
N ALA A 162 -1.57 22.89 21.45
CA ALA A 162 -2.06 23.97 20.59
C ALA A 162 -2.46 23.52 19.17
N ASP A 163 -1.88 22.44 18.65
CA ASP A 163 -2.24 21.93 17.32
C ASP A 163 -3.52 21.08 17.35
N LEU A 164 -3.93 20.54 18.51
CA LEU A 164 -5.28 19.99 18.72
C LEU A 164 -6.34 21.10 18.70
N ALA A 165 -6.05 22.25 19.34
CA ALA A 165 -6.92 23.42 19.28
C ALA A 165 -7.02 23.97 17.84
N ARG A 166 -5.92 23.97 17.08
CA ARG A 166 -5.93 24.30 15.64
C ARG A 166 -6.72 23.28 14.81
N LEU A 167 -6.59 21.98 15.07
CA LEU A 167 -7.37 20.93 14.42
C LEU A 167 -8.87 21.08 14.71
N ALA A 168 -9.24 21.45 15.94
CA ALA A 168 -10.61 21.79 16.31
C ALA A 168 -11.12 23.03 15.55
N ALA A 169 -10.34 24.12 15.53
CA ALA A 169 -10.69 25.35 14.82
C ALA A 169 -10.80 25.18 13.28
N LEU A 170 -10.04 24.25 12.70
CA LEU A 170 -10.20 23.84 11.29
C LEU A 170 -11.43 22.95 11.06
N GLY A 171 -12.14 22.53 12.12
CA GLY A 171 -13.31 21.66 12.05
C GLY A 171 -12.99 20.18 11.86
N GLY A 172 -11.78 19.73 12.22
CA GLY A 172 -11.29 18.36 12.00
C GLY A 172 -12.10 17.26 12.74
N PHE A 173 -12.87 17.62 13.75
CA PHE A 173 -13.79 16.72 14.46
C PHE A 173 -15.21 16.69 13.88
N GLY A 174 -15.50 17.50 12.85
CA GLY A 174 -16.74 17.42 12.07
C GLY A 174 -16.77 16.21 11.13
N ARG A 175 -17.91 15.99 10.46
CA ARG A 175 -18.08 14.93 9.45
C ARG A 175 -17.40 15.34 8.14
N LEU A 176 -16.56 14.48 7.57
CA LEU A 176 -15.75 14.77 6.38
C LEU A 176 -16.61 15.26 5.19
N ASP A 177 -17.61 14.46 4.84
CA ASP A 177 -18.57 14.72 3.77
C ASP A 177 -19.22 16.12 3.88
N ALA A 178 -19.75 16.46 5.05
CA ALA A 178 -20.34 17.77 5.32
C ALA A 178 -19.33 18.94 5.33
N ARG A 179 -18.04 18.68 5.54
CA ARG A 179 -16.98 19.71 5.44
C ARG A 179 -16.53 19.92 4.00
N ILE A 180 -16.43 18.87 3.18
CA ILE A 180 -16.21 19.01 1.73
C ILE A 180 -17.40 19.72 1.08
N GLY A 181 -18.62 19.36 1.49
CA GLY A 181 -19.88 19.96 1.00
C GLY A 181 -20.08 21.44 1.31
N HIS A 182 -19.25 22.05 2.17
CA HIS A 182 -19.22 23.49 2.39
C HIS A 182 -18.35 24.24 1.35
N PHE A 183 -17.45 23.54 0.66
CA PHE A 183 -16.59 24.11 -0.37
C PHE A 183 -17.12 23.81 -1.78
N LEU A 184 -17.64 22.60 -2.00
CA LEU A 184 -18.09 22.08 -3.29
C LEU A 184 -19.57 21.65 -3.22
N SER A 185 -20.36 21.92 -4.26
CA SER A 185 -21.77 21.52 -4.34
C SER A 185 -21.99 20.28 -5.22
N ASP A 186 -21.28 20.19 -6.35
CA ASP A 186 -21.33 19.02 -7.26
C ASP A 186 -20.95 17.70 -6.53
N GLU A 187 -21.81 16.69 -6.63
CA GLU A 187 -21.60 15.40 -5.97
C GLU A 187 -20.42 14.60 -6.51
N ARG A 188 -20.12 14.71 -7.80
CA ARG A 188 -19.05 13.96 -8.48
C ARG A 188 -17.69 14.50 -8.01
N LEU A 189 -17.56 15.82 -7.85
CA LEU A 189 -16.42 16.43 -7.18
C LEU A 189 -16.32 15.99 -5.70
N ARG A 190 -17.44 15.98 -4.96
CA ARG A 190 -17.46 15.48 -3.56
C ARG A 190 -17.01 14.01 -3.47
N ARG A 191 -17.39 13.15 -4.43
CA ARG A 191 -16.94 11.75 -4.53
C ARG A 191 -15.42 11.69 -4.72
N VAL A 192 -14.83 12.48 -5.61
CA VAL A 192 -13.35 12.52 -5.83
C VAL A 192 -12.60 12.87 -4.54
N PHE A 193 -12.98 13.96 -3.85
CA PHE A 193 -12.28 14.37 -2.62
C PHE A 193 -12.63 13.55 -1.36
N SER A 194 -13.50 12.54 -1.46
CA SER A 194 -13.87 11.65 -0.36
C SER A 194 -13.62 10.16 -0.60
N PHE A 195 -13.31 9.74 -1.84
CA PHE A 195 -13.21 8.34 -2.27
C PHE A 195 -12.35 7.46 -1.36
N GLN A 196 -11.20 7.99 -0.94
CA GLN A 196 -10.21 7.29 -0.13
C GLN A 196 -10.71 6.82 1.25
N ALA A 197 -11.86 7.35 1.72
CA ALA A 197 -12.54 6.85 2.92
C ALA A 197 -12.92 5.35 2.81
N LEU A 198 -13.09 4.81 1.59
CA LEU A 198 -13.23 3.37 1.33
C LEU A 198 -12.06 2.57 1.94
N TYR A 199 -10.82 2.95 1.63
CA TYR A 199 -9.61 2.29 2.13
C TYR A 199 -9.39 2.52 3.64
N ALA A 200 -9.87 3.65 4.17
CA ALA A 200 -9.92 3.90 5.62
C ALA A 200 -10.95 2.99 6.35
N GLY A 201 -11.88 2.39 5.62
CA GLY A 201 -12.85 1.41 6.12
C GLY A 201 -14.04 1.98 6.90
N VAL A 202 -14.36 3.25 6.65
CA VAL A 202 -15.48 3.97 7.26
C VAL A 202 -16.12 4.86 6.18
N PRO A 203 -17.46 4.90 6.02
CA PRO A 203 -18.09 5.73 4.98
C PRO A 203 -17.82 7.23 5.19
N PRO A 204 -17.61 8.06 4.13
CA PRO A 204 -17.34 9.50 4.23
C PRO A 204 -18.26 10.26 5.19
N ALA A 205 -19.55 9.95 5.14
CA ALA A 205 -20.59 10.53 5.99
C ALA A 205 -20.43 10.20 7.50
N ARG A 206 -19.53 9.28 7.87
CA ARG A 206 -19.19 8.88 9.26
C ARG A 206 -17.69 9.05 9.57
N VAL A 207 -16.87 9.53 8.63
CA VAL A 207 -15.44 9.83 8.81
C VAL A 207 -15.25 11.22 9.41
N LEU A 208 -14.26 11.37 10.30
CA LEU A 208 -13.85 12.69 10.83
C LEU A 208 -13.12 13.51 9.76
N ALA A 209 -13.43 14.79 9.66
CA ALA A 209 -12.84 15.70 8.66
C ALA A 209 -11.31 15.84 8.77
N ALA A 210 -10.70 15.48 9.90
CA ALA A 210 -9.25 15.31 10.02
C ALA A 210 -8.67 14.36 8.96
N TYR A 211 -9.40 13.32 8.55
CA TYR A 211 -8.97 12.41 7.49
C TYR A 211 -8.96 13.00 6.07
N ALA A 212 -9.42 14.24 5.89
CA ALA A 212 -9.19 14.96 4.62
C ALA A 212 -7.69 15.17 4.31
N VAL A 213 -6.80 15.00 5.31
CA VAL A 213 -5.34 14.97 5.10
C VAL A 213 -4.92 13.91 4.06
N ILE A 214 -5.66 12.82 3.90
CA ILE A 214 -5.36 11.82 2.86
C ILE A 214 -5.66 12.40 1.46
N ALA A 215 -6.75 13.16 1.31
CA ALA A 215 -7.09 13.81 0.04
C ALA A 215 -6.07 14.90 -0.33
N TYR A 216 -5.43 15.55 0.66
CA TYR A 216 -4.26 16.40 0.41
C TYR A 216 -3.09 15.60 -0.17
N MET A 217 -2.78 14.42 0.38
CA MET A 217 -1.65 13.60 -0.09
C MET A 217 -1.81 13.22 -1.57
N ASP A 218 -3.00 12.80 -1.98
CA ASP A 218 -3.27 12.33 -3.35
C ASP A 218 -3.55 13.45 -4.36
N THR A 219 -4.19 14.55 -3.95
CA THR A 219 -4.61 15.63 -4.88
C THR A 219 -3.79 16.92 -4.80
N VAL A 220 -2.90 17.06 -3.81
CA VAL A 220 -2.12 18.27 -3.55
C VAL A 220 -0.62 18.01 -3.39
N ALA A 221 -0.21 16.96 -2.68
CA ALA A 221 1.21 16.56 -2.59
C ALA A 221 1.67 15.78 -3.84
N GLY A 222 0.77 14.99 -4.45
CA GLY A 222 0.95 14.39 -5.76
C GLY A 222 1.25 12.90 -5.72
N VAL A 223 0.85 12.22 -6.81
CA VAL A 223 1.07 10.78 -7.01
C VAL A 223 2.27 10.56 -7.92
N TYR A 224 3.06 9.55 -7.56
CA TYR A 224 4.26 9.12 -8.25
C TYR A 224 4.16 7.64 -8.59
N PHE A 225 4.83 7.23 -9.67
CA PHE A 225 5.02 5.84 -10.04
C PHE A 225 6.51 5.50 -10.08
N PRO A 226 7.00 4.54 -9.26
CA PRO A 226 8.35 4.03 -9.37
C PRO A 226 8.54 3.25 -10.69
N ARG A 227 9.57 3.60 -11.47
CA ARG A 227 9.89 2.83 -12.68
C ARG A 227 10.28 1.39 -12.30
N GLY A 228 9.76 0.40 -13.03
CA GLY A 228 9.83 -1.01 -12.65
C GLY A 228 8.74 -1.49 -11.68
N GLY A 229 7.72 -0.69 -11.43
CA GLY A 229 6.60 -1.04 -10.53
C GLY A 229 6.82 -0.62 -9.09
N MET A 230 5.75 -0.60 -8.28
CA MET A 230 5.80 -0.24 -6.87
C MET A 230 6.75 -1.12 -6.03
N HIS A 231 6.97 -2.36 -6.44
CA HIS A 231 7.98 -3.25 -5.87
C HIS A 231 9.44 -2.76 -6.03
N ALA A 232 9.72 -1.82 -6.95
CA ALA A 232 11.05 -1.21 -7.07
C ALA A 232 11.48 -0.46 -5.79
N LEU A 233 10.54 0.13 -5.05
CA LEU A 233 10.79 0.82 -3.78
C LEU A 233 11.33 -0.12 -2.68
N PRO A 234 10.62 -1.18 -2.25
CA PRO A 234 11.14 -2.09 -1.22
C PRO A 234 12.37 -2.88 -1.69
N ARG A 235 12.54 -3.15 -2.99
CA ARG A 235 13.79 -3.70 -3.51
C ARG A 235 14.97 -2.76 -3.23
N ALA A 236 14.87 -1.49 -3.63
CA ALA A 236 15.91 -0.50 -3.38
C ALA A 236 16.17 -0.26 -1.89
N MET A 237 15.14 -0.26 -1.04
CA MET A 237 15.30 -0.16 0.42
C MET A 237 16.02 -1.37 1.03
N ALA A 238 15.82 -2.58 0.47
CA ALA A 238 16.53 -3.77 0.90
C ALA A 238 18.00 -3.74 0.44
N GLU A 239 18.25 -3.30 -0.81
CA GLU A 239 19.62 -3.09 -1.33
C GLU A 239 20.39 -2.10 -0.45
N ALA A 240 19.82 -0.91 -0.17
CA ALA A 240 20.42 0.07 0.73
C ALA A 240 20.66 -0.46 2.16
N ALA A 241 19.79 -1.35 2.67
CA ALA A 241 20.00 -1.99 3.96
C ALA A 241 21.15 -3.00 3.93
N GLY A 242 21.30 -3.77 2.84
CA GLY A 242 22.42 -4.67 2.63
C GLY A 242 23.75 -3.93 2.47
N ASP A 243 23.76 -2.85 1.68
CA ASP A 243 24.92 -1.97 1.49
C ASP A 243 25.35 -1.30 2.82
N ALA A 244 24.39 -0.98 3.69
CA ALA A 244 24.62 -0.50 5.05
C ALA A 244 24.94 -1.60 6.09
N GLY A 245 25.11 -2.87 5.65
CA GLY A 245 25.59 -3.98 6.48
C GLY A 245 24.51 -4.79 7.21
N ALA A 246 23.24 -4.74 6.79
CA ALA A 246 22.22 -5.65 7.29
C ALA A 246 22.35 -7.06 6.71
N GLU A 247 22.14 -8.05 7.57
CA GLU A 247 22.01 -9.45 7.14
C GLU A 247 20.58 -9.72 6.65
N LEU A 248 20.40 -10.00 5.36
CA LEU A 248 19.09 -10.26 4.75
C LEU A 248 18.85 -11.76 4.58
N ARG A 249 17.78 -12.29 5.19
CA ARG A 249 17.42 -13.71 5.19
C ARG A 249 16.03 -13.93 4.60
N TYR A 250 15.98 -14.15 3.28
CA TYR A 250 14.76 -14.50 2.53
C TYR A 250 14.42 -16.00 2.64
N GLY A 251 13.19 -16.38 2.26
CA GLY A 251 12.69 -17.76 2.31
C GLY A 251 12.56 -18.35 3.73
N GLN A 252 12.78 -17.55 4.77
CA GLN A 252 12.94 -18.01 6.16
C GLN A 252 11.74 -17.60 7.02
N ARG A 253 10.72 -18.46 7.06
CA ARG A 253 9.58 -18.28 7.94
C ARG A 253 9.99 -18.42 9.41
N VAL A 254 9.85 -17.34 10.18
CA VAL A 254 9.92 -17.36 11.65
C VAL A 254 8.78 -18.21 12.20
N THR A 255 9.12 -19.21 13.02
CA THR A 255 8.15 -20.14 13.62
C THR A 255 7.79 -19.76 15.05
N HIS A 256 8.78 -19.33 15.84
CA HIS A 256 8.60 -18.91 17.24
C HIS A 256 9.73 -17.97 17.71
N LEU A 257 9.58 -17.48 18.94
CA LEU A 257 10.53 -16.60 19.62
C LEU A 257 10.96 -17.28 20.93
N GLU A 258 12.25 -17.51 21.12
CA GLU A 258 12.78 -17.99 22.41
C GLU A 258 12.76 -16.87 23.44
N ARG A 259 12.57 -17.22 24.73
CA ARG A 259 12.39 -16.23 25.80
C ARG A 259 13.10 -16.61 27.08
N SER A 260 13.62 -15.59 27.77
CA SER A 260 13.97 -15.65 29.19
C SER A 260 13.12 -14.64 29.94
N GLY A 261 12.15 -15.14 30.71
CA GLY A 261 11.13 -14.32 31.37
C GLY A 261 10.36 -13.43 30.38
N GLU A 262 10.39 -12.11 30.60
CA GLU A 262 9.76 -11.15 29.69
C GLU A 262 10.60 -10.80 28.45
N ARG A 263 11.89 -11.14 28.39
CA ARG A 263 12.74 -10.85 27.21
C ARG A 263 12.68 -11.99 26.19
N ILE A 264 12.73 -11.64 24.92
CA ILE A 264 13.09 -12.53 23.81
C ILE A 264 14.62 -12.69 23.79
N THR A 265 15.12 -13.88 23.49
CA THR A 265 16.56 -14.19 23.43
C THR A 265 17.03 -14.65 22.05
N ALA A 266 16.13 -15.21 21.24
CA ALA A 266 16.39 -15.54 19.85
C ALA A 266 15.10 -15.56 19.01
N VAL A 267 15.26 -15.36 17.71
CA VAL A 267 14.24 -15.62 16.68
C VAL A 267 14.58 -16.95 16.02
N VAL A 268 13.58 -17.84 15.85
CA VAL A 268 13.80 -19.19 15.29
C VAL A 268 13.02 -19.36 13.99
N THR A 269 13.70 -19.88 12.97
CA THR A 269 13.16 -20.17 11.63
C THR A 269 13.16 -21.69 11.40
N GLY A 270 12.66 -22.14 10.25
CA GLY A 270 12.83 -23.55 9.82
C GLY A 270 14.27 -23.95 9.49
N THR A 271 15.21 -22.99 9.39
CA THR A 271 16.61 -23.22 8.98
C THR A 271 17.63 -22.92 10.07
N GLY A 272 17.23 -22.33 11.19
CA GLY A 272 18.15 -22.07 12.30
C GLY A 272 17.65 -21.11 13.37
N ARG A 273 18.57 -20.76 14.27
CA ARG A 273 18.35 -19.92 15.44
C ARG A 273 19.19 -18.63 15.33
N ILE A 274 18.56 -17.49 15.55
CA ILE A 274 19.18 -16.17 15.46
C ILE A 274 19.10 -15.51 16.85
N PRO A 275 20.19 -15.53 17.66
CA PRO A 275 20.24 -14.79 18.93
C PRO A 275 19.97 -13.30 18.69
N CYS A 276 19.35 -12.60 19.63
CA CYS A 276 19.04 -11.16 19.47
C CYS A 276 18.81 -10.44 20.80
N ASP A 277 19.16 -9.16 20.87
CA ASP A 277 18.90 -8.30 22.03
C ASP A 277 17.48 -7.71 22.02
N ALA A 278 16.94 -7.45 20.83
CA ALA A 278 15.58 -6.94 20.60
C ALA A 278 15.00 -7.42 19.26
N VAL A 279 13.67 -7.35 19.13
CA VAL A 279 12.94 -7.75 17.92
C VAL A 279 11.94 -6.68 17.47
N VAL A 280 11.95 -6.35 16.18
CA VAL A 280 10.88 -5.59 15.51
C VAL A 280 9.99 -6.59 14.74
N LEU A 281 8.70 -6.62 15.05
CA LEU A 281 7.71 -7.51 14.44
C LEU A 281 6.81 -6.71 13.49
N THR A 282 6.90 -6.99 12.18
CA THR A 282 6.01 -6.40 11.17
C THR A 282 4.92 -7.31 10.57
N PRO A 283 4.75 -8.61 10.93
CA PRO A 283 3.56 -9.36 10.51
C PRO A 283 2.26 -8.76 11.05
N ASP A 284 1.13 -9.08 10.39
CA ASP A 284 -0.21 -8.71 10.87
C ASP A 284 -0.41 -9.14 12.33
N LEU A 285 -1.14 -8.32 13.10
CA LEU A 285 -1.21 -8.43 14.57
C LEU A 285 -1.51 -9.85 15.10
N PRO A 286 -2.44 -10.66 14.53
CA PRO A 286 -2.65 -12.03 15.01
C PRO A 286 -1.43 -12.93 14.86
N VAL A 287 -0.61 -12.73 13.81
CA VAL A 287 0.65 -13.46 13.61
C VAL A 287 1.69 -12.99 14.62
N ALA A 288 1.87 -11.67 14.79
CA ALA A 288 2.82 -11.12 15.76
C ALA A 288 2.47 -11.53 17.20
N TYR A 289 1.20 -11.47 17.60
CA TYR A 289 0.75 -11.89 18.94
C TYR A 289 0.86 -13.40 19.18
N ARG A 290 0.66 -14.23 18.13
CA ARG A 290 0.94 -15.68 18.18
C ARG A 290 2.42 -15.96 18.39
N LEU A 291 3.32 -15.33 17.62
CA LEU A 291 4.78 -15.44 17.81
C LEU A 291 5.23 -14.98 19.20
N LEU A 292 4.58 -13.95 19.75
CA LEU A 292 4.85 -13.45 21.10
C LEU A 292 4.33 -14.36 22.23
N GLY A 293 3.44 -15.33 21.94
CA GLY A 293 2.77 -16.15 22.95
C GLY A 293 1.83 -15.33 23.87
N ARG A 294 1.26 -14.22 23.38
CA ARG A 294 0.48 -13.27 24.20
C ARG A 294 -0.77 -12.77 23.46
N ARG A 295 -1.86 -12.50 24.18
CA ARG A 295 -3.06 -11.83 23.63
C ARG A 295 -3.00 -10.31 23.86
N PRO A 296 -3.50 -9.47 22.92
CA PRO A 296 -3.61 -8.03 23.13
C PRO A 296 -4.59 -7.70 24.27
N ARG A 297 -4.14 -6.95 25.27
CA ARG A 297 -5.02 -6.37 26.31
C ARG A 297 -5.58 -5.02 25.81
N ARG A 298 -6.76 -5.05 25.18
CA ARG A 298 -7.57 -3.87 24.82
C ARG A 298 -8.99 -4.04 25.39
N PRO A 299 -9.68 -2.96 25.81
CA PRO A 299 -11.06 -3.02 26.29
C PRO A 299 -12.08 -3.25 25.17
N LEU A 300 -11.71 -2.95 23.92
CA LEU A 300 -12.51 -3.17 22.72
C LEU A 300 -11.75 -4.06 21.74
N GLY A 301 -12.49 -4.92 21.04
CA GLY A 301 -11.98 -5.73 19.94
C GLY A 301 -11.45 -4.88 18.77
N LEU A 302 -10.79 -5.51 17.82
CA LEU A 302 -10.37 -4.85 16.59
C LEU A 302 -11.45 -5.00 15.52
N ARG A 303 -11.99 -3.88 15.03
CA ARG A 303 -12.81 -3.84 13.81
C ARG A 303 -11.88 -3.74 12.61
N HIS A 304 -11.91 -4.75 11.76
CA HIS A 304 -11.14 -4.77 10.52
C HIS A 304 -11.71 -3.84 9.46
N SER A 305 -10.84 -3.34 8.59
CA SER A 305 -11.24 -2.63 7.37
C SER A 305 -12.05 -3.56 6.46
N PRO A 306 -12.83 -3.06 5.49
CA PRO A 306 -13.26 -3.84 4.33
C PRO A 306 -12.06 -4.52 3.66
N SER A 307 -12.31 -5.53 2.86
CA SER A 307 -11.29 -6.13 2.00
C SER A 307 -11.37 -5.57 0.57
N ALA A 308 -10.61 -6.14 -0.34
CA ALA A 308 -10.73 -5.93 -1.78
C ALA A 308 -10.58 -7.27 -2.52
N VAL A 309 -11.34 -7.41 -3.59
CA VAL A 309 -11.01 -8.31 -4.68
C VAL A 309 -10.12 -7.53 -5.64
N VAL A 310 -9.05 -8.16 -6.14
CA VAL A 310 -8.17 -7.58 -7.15
C VAL A 310 -8.07 -8.56 -8.31
N LEU A 311 -8.50 -8.14 -9.50
CA LEU A 311 -8.21 -8.84 -10.74
C LEU A 311 -6.98 -8.17 -11.38
N HIS A 312 -5.89 -8.93 -11.49
CA HIS A 312 -4.77 -8.58 -12.36
C HIS A 312 -5.02 -9.21 -13.72
N ALA A 313 -4.97 -8.42 -14.80
CA ALA A 313 -5.24 -8.88 -16.15
C ALA A 313 -4.13 -8.43 -17.12
N GLY A 314 -3.48 -9.39 -17.77
CA GLY A 314 -2.64 -9.18 -18.95
C GLY A 314 -3.51 -9.22 -20.21
N THR A 315 -3.39 -8.19 -21.05
CA THR A 315 -4.32 -7.96 -22.17
C THR A 315 -3.63 -7.55 -23.47
N ASP A 316 -4.28 -7.89 -24.59
CA ASP A 316 -3.80 -7.61 -25.95
C ASP A 316 -3.92 -6.13 -26.36
N ARG A 317 -4.81 -5.37 -25.72
CA ARG A 317 -5.14 -3.97 -26.02
C ARG A 317 -5.50 -3.15 -24.77
N THR A 318 -5.82 -1.88 -24.95
CA THR A 318 -6.37 -1.05 -23.86
C THR A 318 -7.35 0.00 -24.38
N TRP A 319 -8.26 0.43 -23.51
CA TRP A 319 -9.30 1.41 -23.81
C TRP A 319 -8.82 2.87 -23.63
N PRO A 320 -9.23 3.81 -24.52
CA PRO A 320 -8.73 5.20 -24.52
C PRO A 320 -9.04 6.01 -23.25
N GLN A 321 -10.16 5.72 -22.59
CA GLN A 321 -10.58 6.41 -21.37
C GLN A 321 -9.66 6.12 -20.17
N LEU A 322 -8.92 5.01 -20.16
CA LEU A 322 -8.04 4.66 -19.03
C LEU A 322 -6.76 5.51 -19.00
N ALA A 323 -6.53 6.18 -17.87
CA ALA A 323 -5.26 6.80 -17.52
C ALA A 323 -4.32 5.80 -16.81
N HIS A 324 -3.23 6.26 -16.19
CA HIS A 324 -2.40 5.39 -15.33
C HIS A 324 -3.22 4.86 -14.15
N HIS A 325 -3.87 5.75 -13.39
CA HIS A 325 -4.91 5.39 -12.42
C HIS A 325 -6.26 5.96 -12.88
N THR A 326 -7.29 5.12 -12.88
CA THR A 326 -8.67 5.51 -13.22
C THR A 326 -9.61 5.10 -12.08
N LEU A 327 -10.39 6.06 -11.58
CA LEU A 327 -11.44 5.85 -10.58
C LEU A 327 -12.79 5.73 -11.31
N SER A 328 -13.31 4.50 -11.42
CA SER A 328 -14.59 4.23 -12.07
C SER A 328 -15.70 4.22 -11.01
N PHE A 329 -16.45 5.32 -10.91
CA PHE A 329 -17.49 5.50 -9.90
C PHE A 329 -18.83 4.91 -10.33
N GLY A 330 -19.42 4.09 -9.46
CA GLY A 330 -20.84 3.72 -9.55
C GLY A 330 -21.76 4.90 -9.25
N ALA A 331 -23.01 4.79 -9.68
CA ALA A 331 -24.08 5.73 -9.36
C ALA A 331 -24.47 5.65 -7.86
N ALA A 332 -24.66 4.44 -7.33
CA ALA A 332 -25.20 4.14 -5.99
C ALA A 332 -24.19 4.32 -4.82
N TRP A 333 -23.40 5.40 -4.88
CA TRP A 333 -22.28 5.72 -3.98
C TRP A 333 -22.57 5.50 -2.49
N HIS A 334 -23.71 5.96 -1.98
CA HIS A 334 -24.03 5.84 -0.55
C HIS A 334 -24.49 4.44 -0.14
N THR A 335 -25.23 3.74 -1.01
CA THR A 335 -25.78 2.40 -0.73
C THR A 335 -24.67 1.38 -0.55
N THR A 336 -23.69 1.40 -1.46
CA THR A 336 -22.60 0.40 -1.51
C THR A 336 -21.69 0.46 -0.28
N PHE A 337 -21.56 1.62 0.39
CA PHE A 337 -20.87 1.72 1.68
C PHE A 337 -21.57 0.94 2.82
N ASP A 338 -22.89 0.99 2.91
CA ASP A 338 -23.61 0.27 3.98
C ASP A 338 -23.81 -1.22 3.61
N GLU A 339 -23.83 -1.58 2.32
CA GLU A 339 -23.62 -2.97 1.87
C GLU A 339 -22.28 -3.54 2.35
N LEU A 340 -21.19 -2.84 2.01
CA LEU A 340 -19.81 -3.19 2.30
C LEU A 340 -19.49 -3.27 3.80
N THR A 341 -19.99 -2.29 4.58
CA THR A 341 -19.53 -2.04 5.97
C THR A 341 -20.52 -2.40 7.07
N ARG A 342 -21.80 -2.68 6.73
CA ARG A 342 -22.84 -3.09 7.70
C ARG A 342 -23.54 -4.38 7.29
N ALA A 343 -23.98 -4.51 6.03
CA ALA A 343 -24.76 -5.66 5.58
C ALA A 343 -23.91 -6.88 5.19
N GLY A 344 -22.59 -6.71 5.05
CA GLY A 344 -21.68 -7.80 4.69
C GLY A 344 -21.84 -8.27 3.24
N ARG A 345 -22.38 -7.43 2.34
CA ARG A 345 -22.63 -7.78 0.94
C ARG A 345 -21.62 -7.15 -0.02
N LEU A 346 -21.41 -7.80 -1.15
CA LEU A 346 -20.70 -7.20 -2.30
C LEU A 346 -21.46 -5.95 -2.77
N MET A 347 -20.72 -4.99 -3.34
CA MET A 347 -21.32 -3.77 -3.88
C MET A 347 -22.22 -4.12 -5.07
N SER A 348 -23.47 -3.69 -5.05
CA SER A 348 -24.43 -3.85 -6.16
C SER A 348 -24.06 -3.00 -7.40
N ASP A 349 -23.38 -1.88 -7.20
CA ASP A 349 -22.90 -0.96 -8.24
C ASP A 349 -21.48 -0.48 -7.88
N PRO A 350 -20.43 -1.24 -8.25
CA PRO A 350 -19.11 -1.10 -7.65
C PRO A 350 -18.39 0.20 -8.07
N SER A 351 -17.73 0.85 -7.11
CA SER A 351 -16.73 1.89 -7.41
C SER A 351 -15.33 1.27 -7.39
N LEU A 352 -14.61 1.37 -8.50
CA LEU A 352 -13.39 0.61 -8.79
C LEU A 352 -12.16 1.51 -8.95
N LEU A 353 -11.00 1.02 -8.52
CA LEU A 353 -9.70 1.56 -8.93
C LEU A 353 -9.12 0.66 -10.03
N ILE A 354 -8.91 1.22 -11.22
CA ILE A 354 -8.28 0.57 -12.36
C ILE A 354 -6.92 1.22 -12.59
N THR A 355 -5.82 0.48 -12.40
CA THR A 355 -4.46 0.96 -12.66
C THR A 355 -3.88 0.23 -13.88
N ARG A 356 -3.40 0.98 -14.89
CA ARG A 356 -2.68 0.45 -16.05
C ARG A 356 -1.21 0.92 -15.98
N PRO A 357 -0.31 0.23 -15.26
CA PRO A 357 1.07 0.70 -15.08
C PRO A 357 1.86 0.76 -16.41
N THR A 358 1.48 -0.04 -17.40
CA THR A 358 2.03 0.03 -18.78
C THR A 358 1.70 1.32 -19.52
N ALA A 359 0.84 2.19 -18.97
CA ALA A 359 0.68 3.57 -19.44
C ALA A 359 1.96 4.41 -19.26
N THR A 360 2.82 4.03 -18.31
CA THR A 360 3.99 4.81 -17.88
C THR A 360 5.29 4.02 -17.97
N ASP A 361 5.26 2.69 -17.78
CA ASP A 361 6.40 1.82 -18.03
C ASP A 361 5.96 0.55 -18.77
N PRO A 362 6.01 0.55 -20.12
CA PRO A 362 5.63 -0.62 -20.93
C PRO A 362 6.43 -1.90 -20.62
N GLY A 363 7.63 -1.79 -20.01
CA GLY A 363 8.48 -2.91 -19.61
C GLY A 363 7.96 -3.76 -18.43
N LEU A 364 6.67 -3.66 -18.12
CA LEU A 364 5.92 -4.44 -17.13
C LEU A 364 4.97 -5.46 -17.76
N ALA A 365 4.93 -5.53 -19.08
CA ALA A 365 4.23 -6.54 -19.87
C ALA A 365 5.10 -6.99 -21.06
N PRO A 366 4.73 -8.07 -21.77
CA PRO A 366 5.32 -8.39 -23.06
C PRO A 366 5.16 -7.24 -24.09
N PRO A 367 5.99 -7.18 -25.16
CA PRO A 367 5.90 -6.14 -26.18
C PRO A 367 4.51 -6.12 -26.85
N GLY A 368 3.88 -4.94 -26.89
CA GLY A 368 2.52 -4.80 -27.44
C GLY A 368 1.42 -5.39 -26.57
N ARG A 369 1.66 -5.52 -25.25
CA ARG A 369 0.67 -5.95 -24.25
C ARG A 369 0.50 -4.93 -23.14
N HIS A 370 -0.63 -5.04 -22.43
CA HIS A 370 -0.98 -4.16 -21.33
C HIS A 370 -1.26 -4.95 -20.06
N LEU A 371 -0.82 -4.43 -18.92
CA LEU A 371 -1.21 -4.94 -17.61
C LEU A 371 -2.25 -4.00 -17.02
N HIS A 372 -3.32 -4.55 -16.47
CA HIS A 372 -4.33 -3.84 -15.70
C HIS A 372 -4.48 -4.47 -14.30
N TYR A 373 -4.63 -3.61 -13.30
CA TYR A 373 -4.92 -3.95 -11.91
C TYR A 373 -6.30 -3.37 -11.61
N ILE A 374 -7.29 -4.22 -11.33
CA ILE A 374 -8.70 -3.84 -11.14
C ILE A 374 -9.10 -4.19 -9.71
N LEU A 375 -9.25 -3.18 -8.86
CA LEU A 375 -9.57 -3.33 -7.44
C LEU A 375 -11.03 -2.98 -7.17
N ALA A 376 -11.77 -3.97 -6.67
CA ALA A 376 -13.14 -3.85 -6.17
C ALA A 376 -13.17 -3.99 -4.64
N PRO A 377 -13.49 -2.92 -3.88
CA PRO A 377 -13.75 -3.02 -2.44
C PRO A 377 -14.85 -4.06 -2.13
N CYS A 378 -14.61 -4.94 -1.16
CA CYS A 378 -15.57 -5.97 -0.75
C CYS A 378 -15.61 -6.13 0.78
N PRO A 379 -16.62 -6.81 1.35
CA PRO A 379 -16.65 -7.12 2.77
C PRO A 379 -15.42 -7.89 3.22
N ASN A 380 -15.00 -7.70 4.47
CA ASN A 380 -14.03 -8.59 5.10
C ASN A 380 -14.71 -9.89 5.59
N THR A 381 -13.94 -10.96 5.79
CA THR A 381 -14.45 -12.31 6.10
C THR A 381 -15.05 -12.45 7.51
N ALA A 382 -15.10 -11.36 8.28
CA ALA A 382 -15.67 -11.28 9.63
C ALA A 382 -17.00 -10.48 9.68
N ILE A 383 -17.43 -9.91 8.55
CA ILE A 383 -18.73 -9.20 8.41
C ILE A 383 -19.52 -9.75 7.21
N GLY A 384 -18.84 -10.06 6.09
CA GLY A 384 -19.43 -10.71 4.93
C GLY A 384 -18.99 -12.17 4.77
N PRO A 385 -19.01 -12.71 3.54
CA PRO A 385 -18.71 -14.12 3.26
C PRO A 385 -17.38 -14.58 3.87
N HIS A 386 -17.44 -15.69 4.62
CA HIS A 386 -16.26 -16.35 5.19
C HIS A 386 -15.31 -16.83 4.08
N ALA A 387 -14.03 -16.99 4.42
CA ALA A 387 -12.98 -17.34 3.45
C ALA A 387 -13.33 -18.55 2.57
N ALA A 388 -13.93 -19.60 3.13
CA ALA A 388 -14.33 -20.79 2.37
C ALA A 388 -15.33 -20.50 1.24
N ALA A 389 -16.25 -19.54 1.41
CA ALA A 389 -17.26 -19.21 0.39
C ALA A 389 -16.68 -18.48 -0.84
N TRP A 390 -15.42 -18.03 -0.77
CA TRP A 390 -14.76 -17.33 -1.87
C TRP A 390 -14.23 -18.22 -2.98
N SER A 391 -14.15 -19.55 -2.79
CA SER A 391 -13.90 -20.51 -3.88
C SER A 391 -14.92 -20.32 -5.01
N ASP A 392 -16.20 -20.29 -4.64
CA ASP A 392 -17.30 -20.26 -5.59
C ASP A 392 -17.72 -18.82 -5.90
N LEU A 393 -17.55 -17.90 -4.94
CA LEU A 393 -17.93 -16.49 -5.09
C LEU A 393 -16.91 -15.69 -5.92
N GLY A 394 -15.62 -16.05 -5.85
CA GLY A 394 -14.54 -15.37 -6.56
C GLY A 394 -14.76 -15.29 -8.08
N PRO A 395 -14.86 -16.42 -8.80
CA PRO A 395 -15.08 -16.45 -10.25
C PRO A 395 -16.38 -15.73 -10.65
N ARG A 396 -17.51 -16.05 -10.01
CA ARG A 396 -18.80 -15.39 -10.28
C ARG A 396 -18.77 -13.87 -10.06
N TYR A 397 -17.92 -13.38 -9.15
CA TYR A 397 -17.72 -11.94 -8.96
C TYR A 397 -16.76 -11.33 -9.98
N ARG A 398 -15.69 -12.01 -10.39
CA ARG A 398 -14.85 -11.64 -11.55
C ARG A 398 -15.74 -11.42 -12.79
N ASP A 399 -16.58 -12.39 -13.14
CA ASP A 399 -17.46 -12.31 -14.32
C ASP A 399 -18.50 -11.19 -14.20
N THR A 400 -18.85 -10.81 -12.96
CA THR A 400 -19.75 -9.68 -12.68
C THR A 400 -19.02 -8.34 -12.80
N LEU A 401 -17.76 -8.26 -12.37
CA LEU A 401 -16.90 -7.09 -12.56
C LEU A 401 -16.59 -6.84 -14.04
N LEU A 402 -16.29 -7.89 -14.82
CA LEU A 402 -16.05 -7.76 -16.26
C LEU A 402 -17.29 -7.26 -17.00
N ARG A 403 -18.48 -7.85 -16.76
CA ARG A 403 -19.74 -7.35 -17.34
C ARG A 403 -20.08 -5.91 -16.94
N GLU A 404 -19.71 -5.47 -15.74
CA GLU A 404 -19.91 -4.08 -15.31
C GLU A 404 -18.86 -3.12 -15.91
N LEU A 405 -17.66 -3.58 -16.23
CA LEU A 405 -16.65 -2.81 -16.95
C LEU A 405 -16.98 -2.68 -18.45
N GLU A 406 -17.44 -3.77 -19.06
CA GLU A 406 -18.03 -3.81 -20.41
C GLU A 406 -19.16 -2.77 -20.51
N ARG A 407 -20.12 -2.78 -19.57
CA ARG A 407 -21.23 -1.80 -19.48
C ARG A 407 -20.76 -0.35 -19.27
N ARG A 408 -19.49 -0.13 -18.87
CA ARG A 408 -18.86 1.19 -18.70
C ARG A 408 -17.92 1.55 -19.88
N GLY A 409 -18.09 0.89 -21.03
CA GLY A 409 -17.37 1.19 -22.27
C GLY A 409 -15.98 0.58 -22.35
N LEU A 410 -15.65 -0.41 -21.50
CA LEU A 410 -14.46 -1.24 -21.71
C LEU A 410 -14.82 -2.41 -22.63
N ASP A 411 -15.31 -2.10 -23.83
CA ASP A 411 -15.94 -3.05 -24.75
C ASP A 411 -14.98 -4.19 -25.12
N GLY A 412 -15.46 -5.42 -25.03
CA GLY A 412 -14.75 -6.69 -25.18
C GLY A 412 -13.66 -6.93 -24.14
N ILE A 413 -13.81 -6.48 -22.89
CA ILE A 413 -12.75 -6.63 -21.88
C ILE A 413 -12.42 -8.10 -21.61
N GLU A 414 -13.42 -8.97 -21.51
CA GLU A 414 -13.20 -10.40 -21.25
C GLU A 414 -12.45 -11.09 -22.39
N ALA A 415 -12.78 -10.76 -23.65
CA ALA A 415 -12.10 -11.31 -24.84
C ALA A 415 -10.69 -10.74 -25.06
N ALA A 416 -10.29 -9.69 -24.33
CA ALA A 416 -8.97 -9.08 -24.40
C ALA A 416 -7.97 -9.68 -23.39
N ILE A 417 -8.42 -10.50 -22.43
CA ILE A 417 -7.58 -11.09 -21.39
C ILE A 417 -6.85 -12.32 -21.95
N GLU A 418 -5.52 -12.26 -21.96
CA GLU A 418 -4.65 -13.41 -22.26
C GLU A 418 -4.30 -14.19 -20.99
N GLU A 419 -4.09 -13.47 -19.89
CA GLU A 419 -3.51 -13.97 -18.64
C GLU A 419 -4.16 -13.24 -17.46
N GLU A 420 -4.51 -13.93 -16.38
CA GLU A 420 -5.08 -13.28 -15.20
C GLU A 420 -4.69 -13.89 -13.86
N CYS A 421 -4.76 -13.08 -12.81
CA CYS A 421 -4.64 -13.51 -11.43
C CYS A 421 -5.68 -12.80 -10.57
N LEU A 422 -6.65 -13.56 -10.05
CA LEU A 422 -7.69 -13.08 -9.15
C LEU A 422 -7.26 -13.28 -7.69
N ILE A 423 -7.23 -12.19 -6.91
CA ILE A 423 -6.94 -12.20 -5.47
C ILE A 423 -8.21 -11.83 -4.70
N THR A 424 -8.63 -12.67 -3.77
CA THR A 424 -9.86 -12.55 -2.99
C THR A 424 -9.59 -12.40 -1.48
N PRO A 425 -10.61 -12.11 -0.65
CA PRO A 425 -10.50 -12.19 0.80
C PRO A 425 -10.03 -13.55 1.36
N ALA A 426 -10.20 -14.66 0.63
CA ALA A 426 -9.60 -15.93 1.02
C ALA A 426 -8.08 -15.91 0.84
N ASP A 427 -7.57 -15.41 -0.28
CA ASP A 427 -6.13 -15.32 -0.55
C ASP A 427 -5.42 -14.39 0.43
N TRP A 428 -6.04 -13.25 0.75
CA TRP A 428 -5.58 -12.37 1.83
C TRP A 428 -5.59 -13.07 3.20
N HIS A 429 -6.59 -13.91 3.48
CA HIS A 429 -6.66 -14.69 4.73
C HIS A 429 -5.54 -15.75 4.80
N THR A 430 -5.34 -16.52 3.73
CA THR A 430 -4.27 -17.53 3.58
C THR A 430 -2.87 -16.91 3.67
N ARG A 431 -2.68 -15.71 3.10
CA ARG A 431 -1.45 -14.90 3.26
C ARG A 431 -1.23 -14.41 4.71
N GLY A 432 -2.21 -14.58 5.59
CA GLY A 432 -2.15 -14.31 7.03
C GLY A 432 -2.77 -12.97 7.46
N HIS A 433 -3.52 -12.28 6.59
CA HIS A 433 -4.13 -11.00 6.93
C HIS A 433 -5.44 -11.18 7.71
N ALA A 434 -5.58 -10.39 8.77
CA ALA A 434 -6.71 -10.49 9.69
C ALA A 434 -8.04 -10.14 8.99
N ALA A 435 -9.08 -10.96 9.21
CA ALA A 435 -10.36 -10.92 8.49
C ALA A 435 -10.24 -10.91 6.95
N GLY A 436 -9.12 -11.40 6.40
CA GLY A 436 -8.89 -11.44 4.96
C GLY A 436 -8.86 -10.06 4.30
N THR A 437 -8.42 -8.99 5.00
CA THR A 437 -8.28 -7.63 4.41
C THR A 437 -6.81 -7.20 4.27
N PRO A 438 -6.37 -6.73 3.09
CA PRO A 438 -5.04 -6.15 2.92
C PRO A 438 -4.90 -4.84 3.73
N PHE A 439 -6.01 -4.16 4.06
CA PHE A 439 -6.07 -2.88 4.77
C PHE A 439 -6.17 -3.01 6.31
N SER A 440 -6.01 -4.21 6.87
CA SER A 440 -5.80 -4.45 8.31
C SER A 440 -6.89 -3.86 9.25
N ALA A 441 -6.56 -2.93 10.16
CA ALA A 441 -7.49 -2.39 11.16
C ALA A 441 -8.08 -1.02 10.75
N ALA A 442 -9.43 -0.95 10.73
CA ALA A 442 -10.19 0.21 10.24
C ALA A 442 -9.91 1.51 11.00
N HIS A 443 -10.05 2.64 10.33
CA HIS A 443 -9.85 3.97 10.89
C HIS A 443 -11.10 4.51 11.62
N THR A 444 -11.67 3.70 12.52
CA THR A 444 -12.69 4.15 13.48
C THR A 444 -12.03 4.94 14.60
N PHE A 445 -12.77 5.84 15.25
CA PHE A 445 -12.26 6.71 16.32
C PHE A 445 -11.49 5.94 17.43
N ALA A 446 -12.01 4.80 17.88
CA ALA A 446 -11.38 3.91 18.86
C ALA A 446 -10.17 3.11 18.34
N GLN A 447 -9.71 3.40 17.12
CA GLN A 447 -8.56 2.78 16.43
C GLN A 447 -7.68 3.84 15.71
N THR A 448 -7.91 5.12 16.01
CA THR A 448 -7.17 6.29 15.53
C THR A 448 -6.16 6.76 16.58
N GLY A 449 -5.00 7.27 16.15
CA GLY A 449 -4.02 7.93 17.02
C GLY A 449 -3.64 7.08 18.26
N PRO A 450 -3.79 7.60 19.50
CA PRO A 450 -3.39 6.90 20.72
C PRO A 450 -4.27 5.68 21.09
N PHE A 451 -5.41 5.49 20.41
CA PHE A 451 -6.32 4.35 20.61
C PHE A 451 -6.01 3.17 19.67
N ARG A 452 -5.24 3.41 18.59
CA ARG A 452 -4.70 2.36 17.72
C ARG A 452 -3.78 1.42 18.52
N PRO A 453 -3.65 0.13 18.16
CA PRO A 453 -2.67 -0.76 18.80
C PRO A 453 -1.28 -0.11 18.84
N ARG A 454 -0.68 -0.07 20.04
CA ARG A 454 0.62 0.57 20.29
C ARG A 454 1.75 -0.32 19.80
N ASN A 455 2.88 0.31 19.45
CA ASN A 455 4.09 -0.40 19.06
C ASN A 455 4.78 -1.12 20.25
N LEU A 456 4.67 -0.63 21.48
CA LEU A 456 5.21 -1.32 22.66
C LEU A 456 4.28 -2.44 23.18
N VAL A 457 4.82 -3.65 23.32
CA VAL A 457 4.09 -4.86 23.77
C VAL A 457 4.12 -4.99 25.30
N ARG A 458 2.96 -4.91 25.98
CA ARG A 458 2.90 -5.17 27.43
C ARG A 458 3.28 -6.62 27.73
N GLY A 459 4.24 -6.81 28.64
CA GLY A 459 4.76 -8.13 29.03
C GLY A 459 5.91 -8.64 28.14
N THR A 460 6.40 -7.84 27.19
CA THR A 460 7.62 -8.16 26.44
C THR A 460 8.55 -6.96 26.48
N GLN A 461 9.70 -7.10 27.11
CA GLN A 461 10.58 -5.96 27.41
C GLN A 461 11.39 -5.47 26.20
N ASN A 462 11.55 -6.29 25.17
CA ASN A 462 12.41 -6.02 24.01
C ASN A 462 11.74 -6.33 22.65
N ALA A 463 10.42 -6.18 22.56
CA ALA A 463 9.68 -6.31 21.30
C ALA A 463 8.93 -5.02 20.93
N VAL A 464 9.00 -4.65 19.65
CA VAL A 464 8.28 -3.52 19.07
C VAL A 464 7.48 -3.99 17.86
N LEU A 465 6.21 -3.59 17.77
CA LEU A 465 5.38 -3.83 16.59
C LEU A 465 5.55 -2.68 15.59
N ALA A 466 5.57 -2.98 14.30
CA ALA A 466 5.54 -1.98 13.22
C ALA A 466 4.57 -2.39 12.10
N GLY A 467 4.20 -1.45 11.23
CA GLY A 467 3.32 -1.68 10.08
C GLY A 467 1.85 -1.34 10.32
N CYS A 468 1.00 -1.64 9.33
CA CYS A 468 -0.33 -1.05 9.18
C CYS A 468 -1.33 -1.37 10.31
N GLY A 469 -1.10 -2.42 11.09
CA GLY A 469 -1.94 -2.77 12.25
C GLY A 469 -1.72 -1.89 13.48
N THR A 470 -0.57 -1.19 13.56
CA THR A 470 -0.18 -0.37 14.72
C THR A 470 -0.10 1.12 14.36
N THR A 471 0.49 1.94 15.23
CA THR A 471 0.73 3.38 15.01
C THR A 471 1.71 3.59 13.83
N PRO A 472 1.46 4.55 12.92
CA PRO A 472 0.33 5.48 12.88
C PRO A 472 -0.91 4.97 12.12
N GLY A 473 -0.78 4.16 11.06
CA GLY A 473 -1.93 3.83 10.21
C GLY A 473 -1.67 2.92 9.00
N VAL A 474 -2.70 2.78 8.15
CA VAL A 474 -2.68 2.06 6.86
C VAL A 474 -2.31 3.03 5.72
N GLY A 475 -1.50 2.56 4.77
CA GLY A 475 -0.98 3.36 3.64
C GLY A 475 0.54 3.31 3.56
N VAL A 476 1.13 3.52 2.38
CA VAL A 476 2.59 3.49 2.17
C VAL A 476 3.32 4.51 3.05
N PRO A 477 2.96 5.81 3.05
CA PRO A 477 3.48 6.82 3.98
C PRO A 477 3.45 6.41 5.46
N THR A 478 2.33 5.85 5.93
CA THR A 478 2.17 5.52 7.34
C THR A 478 2.90 4.26 7.76
N VAL A 479 3.13 3.28 6.87
CA VAL A 479 3.94 2.10 7.22
C VAL A 479 5.43 2.42 7.24
N LEU A 480 5.92 3.32 6.40
CA LEU A 480 7.28 3.87 6.47
C LEU A 480 7.49 4.58 7.81
N LEU A 481 6.60 5.53 8.16
CA LEU A 481 6.62 6.17 9.48
C LEU A 481 6.49 5.18 10.65
N SER A 482 5.76 4.08 10.49
CA SER A 482 5.69 3.02 11.51
C SER A 482 7.04 2.34 11.75
N GLY A 483 7.85 2.14 10.71
CA GLY A 483 9.22 1.62 10.80
C GLY A 483 10.14 2.56 11.57
N LYS A 484 10.23 3.82 11.13
CA LYS A 484 10.90 4.93 11.82
C LYS A 484 10.52 5.02 13.31
N LEU A 485 9.22 5.06 13.60
CA LEU A 485 8.70 5.14 14.98
C LEU A 485 8.96 3.87 15.79
N ALA A 486 9.14 2.70 15.18
CA ALA A 486 9.55 1.47 15.86
C ALA A 486 11.06 1.44 16.14
N ALA A 487 11.91 1.84 15.19
CA ALA A 487 13.35 2.00 15.41
C ALA A 487 13.63 2.96 16.58
N ALA A 488 12.94 4.10 16.62
CA ALA A 488 13.03 5.08 17.72
C ALA A 488 12.60 4.54 19.10
N ARG A 489 11.85 3.43 19.18
CA ARG A 489 11.59 2.72 20.46
C ARG A 489 12.78 1.88 20.90
N VAL A 490 13.51 1.30 19.95
CA VAL A 490 14.68 0.45 20.20
C VAL A 490 15.90 1.29 20.55
N THR A 491 16.17 2.34 19.78
CA THR A 491 17.33 3.23 19.96
C THR A 491 17.13 4.25 21.09
N GLY A 492 15.87 4.54 21.42
CA GLY A 492 15.51 5.77 22.12
C GLY A 492 15.53 7.00 21.19
N VAL A 493 15.05 8.13 21.71
CA VAL A 493 15.15 9.41 21.01
C VAL A 493 16.59 9.92 21.13
N PRO A 494 17.24 10.34 20.03
CA PRO A 494 18.58 10.93 20.09
C PRO A 494 18.65 12.08 21.10
N GLY A 495 19.61 11.99 22.02
CA GLY A 495 19.91 13.10 22.93
C GLY A 495 20.35 14.34 22.15
N ARG A 496 20.02 15.53 22.65
CA ARG A 496 20.30 16.82 22.00
C ARG A 496 21.80 17.22 21.92
N GLY A 497 22.71 16.25 22.05
CA GLY A 497 24.15 16.44 22.15
C GLY A 497 24.95 15.30 21.52
N ALA A 498 24.75 15.07 20.21
CA ALA A 498 25.55 14.12 19.42
C ALA A 498 25.82 14.58 17.97
N THR A 499 25.58 15.86 17.65
CA THR A 499 25.92 16.43 16.34
C THR A 499 27.43 16.62 16.21
N ARG A 500 28.14 15.57 15.79
CA ARG A 500 29.47 15.72 15.17
C ARG A 500 29.31 16.56 13.91
N SER A 501 29.80 17.79 13.92
CA SER A 501 29.77 18.68 12.77
C SER A 501 30.65 18.12 11.64
N ARG A 502 30.09 18.08 10.43
CA ARG A 502 30.86 18.05 9.17
C ARG A 502 30.55 19.36 8.43
N PRO A 503 31.51 19.98 7.71
CA PRO A 503 31.26 21.22 7.00
C PRO A 503 30.20 21.05 5.90
N SER A 504 29.29 22.02 5.77
CA SER A 504 28.30 22.07 4.69
C SER A 504 28.95 22.56 3.41
N ALA A 505 28.91 21.76 2.34
CA ALA A 505 29.22 22.21 0.99
C ALA A 505 27.93 22.75 0.34
N THR A 506 27.82 24.07 0.22
CA THR A 506 26.58 24.74 -0.19
C THR A 506 26.39 24.69 -1.72
N ALA A 507 25.68 23.68 -2.22
CA ALA A 507 25.21 23.64 -3.60
C ALA A 507 23.90 24.45 -3.74
N ALA A 508 23.96 25.60 -4.41
CA ALA A 508 22.80 26.46 -4.64
C ALA A 508 22.12 26.16 -5.98
N LEU A 509 20.83 25.82 -5.96
CA LEU A 509 19.98 25.76 -7.16
C LEU A 509 19.38 27.16 -7.44
N PRO A 510 19.42 27.67 -8.68
CA PRO A 510 19.01 29.04 -8.99
C PRO A 510 17.48 29.20 -9.03
N ALA A 511 16.97 30.26 -8.41
CA ALA A 511 15.57 30.63 -8.48
C ALA A 511 15.21 31.27 -9.84
N ARG A 512 14.02 30.95 -10.36
CA ARG A 512 13.42 31.66 -11.51
C ARG A 512 12.58 32.84 -11.02
N ALA A 513 12.65 33.96 -11.73
CA ALA A 513 11.74 35.09 -11.61
C ALA A 513 11.38 35.66 -12.99
N GLY A 514 10.19 36.23 -13.11
CA GLY A 514 9.81 37.17 -14.17
C GLY A 514 9.39 38.52 -13.55
N ALA A 515 9.06 39.57 -14.29
CA ALA A 515 9.00 39.67 -15.76
C ALA A 515 9.49 41.07 -16.26
N PRO A 516 8.77 41.87 -17.07
CA PRO A 516 9.20 42.10 -18.45
C PRO A 516 9.64 43.54 -18.78
N ALA A 517 10.36 43.71 -19.90
CA ALA A 517 10.65 45.00 -20.54
C ALA A 517 10.51 44.88 -22.08
N ARG A 518 10.37 46.02 -22.78
CA ARG A 518 10.09 46.13 -24.23
C ARG A 518 11.30 46.68 -25.04
N PRO A 519 11.29 46.67 -26.39
CA PRO A 519 12.50 46.41 -27.18
C PRO A 519 13.30 47.64 -27.64
N GLY A 520 14.57 47.40 -28.00
CA GLY A 520 15.44 48.29 -28.78
C GLY A 520 16.56 47.50 -29.47
N SER A 521 16.74 47.72 -30.77
CA SER A 521 17.78 47.11 -31.66
C SER A 521 19.09 47.94 -31.63
N PRO A 522 20.23 47.53 -32.26
CA PRO A 522 20.45 46.37 -33.13
C PRO A 522 21.68 45.49 -32.78
N VAL A 523 21.91 44.44 -33.58
CA VAL A 523 23.07 43.52 -33.50
C VAL A 523 23.94 43.66 -34.76
N PRO A 524 25.29 43.72 -34.66
CA PRO A 524 26.19 43.59 -35.81
C PRO A 524 26.41 42.11 -36.18
N SER A 525 26.38 41.81 -37.48
CA SER A 525 26.57 40.46 -38.03
C SER A 525 28.04 40.08 -38.20
N VAL A 526 28.38 38.81 -37.98
CA VAL A 526 29.45 38.13 -38.72
C VAL A 526 28.97 36.73 -39.12
N PHE A 527 28.93 36.45 -40.41
CA PHE A 527 28.65 35.12 -40.99
C PHE A 527 29.91 34.25 -41.02
N ARG A 528 29.76 32.93 -40.87
CA ARG A 528 30.56 31.97 -41.67
C ARG A 528 29.83 30.64 -41.87
N THR A 529 29.91 30.13 -43.10
CA THR A 529 29.20 28.92 -43.57
C THR A 529 30.20 27.90 -44.10
N VAL A 530 30.07 26.65 -43.67
CA VAL A 530 30.76 25.45 -44.20
C VAL A 530 29.74 24.31 -44.06
N THR A 531 28.84 24.12 -45.05
CA THR A 531 28.94 23.16 -46.17
C THR A 531 28.83 21.67 -45.78
N ARG A 532 28.38 20.85 -46.73
CA ARG A 532 27.84 19.49 -46.53
C ARG A 532 28.37 18.59 -47.65
N GLU A 533 28.99 17.47 -47.31
CA GLU A 533 29.39 16.44 -48.27
C GLU A 533 29.27 15.03 -47.64
N ALA A 534 29.52 13.95 -48.40
CA ALA A 534 28.88 12.65 -48.14
C ALA A 534 29.77 11.40 -48.34
N ALA A 535 29.23 10.28 -47.83
CA ALA A 535 29.50 8.88 -48.19
C ALA A 535 30.87 8.24 -47.82
N ALA A 536 30.81 7.26 -46.89
CA ALA A 536 31.56 6.00 -46.96
C ALA A 536 30.93 4.91 -46.06
N ALA A 537 30.99 3.65 -46.51
CA ALA A 537 30.89 2.41 -45.72
C ALA A 537 32.24 1.66 -45.93
N PRO A 538 32.63 0.56 -45.23
CA PRO A 538 31.84 -0.61 -44.80
C PRO A 538 32.30 -1.11 -43.37
N PRO A 539 32.28 -2.41 -42.97
CA PRO A 539 31.61 -3.61 -43.48
C PRO A 539 30.71 -4.34 -42.45
N ALA A 540 30.10 -5.45 -42.88
CA ALA A 540 29.31 -6.35 -42.04
C ALA A 540 30.16 -7.47 -41.40
N LEU A 541 29.58 -8.17 -40.42
CA LEU A 541 30.08 -9.40 -39.82
C LEU A 541 29.00 -10.49 -39.85
N GLU A 542 29.42 -11.76 -39.84
CA GLU A 542 28.64 -12.89 -40.34
C GLU A 542 27.64 -13.49 -39.36
N ALA A 543 26.64 -14.19 -39.90
CA ALA A 543 25.75 -15.08 -39.16
C ALA A 543 26.11 -16.55 -39.43
N PRO A 544 26.31 -17.40 -38.40
CA PRO A 544 26.62 -18.81 -38.60
C PRO A 544 25.39 -19.59 -39.09
N ARG A 545 25.63 -20.52 -40.03
CA ARG A 545 24.65 -21.53 -40.50
C ARG A 545 25.02 -22.94 -39.97
N PRO A 546 24.07 -23.90 -39.97
CA PRO A 546 24.16 -25.08 -39.09
C PRO A 546 24.98 -26.24 -39.67
N CYS A 547 25.41 -27.14 -38.77
CA CYS A 547 25.93 -28.48 -39.05
C CYS A 547 25.00 -29.57 -38.47
N PRO A 548 25.12 -30.85 -38.90
CA PRO A 548 23.93 -31.67 -39.11
C PRO A 548 23.70 -32.83 -38.13
N THR A 549 22.57 -33.50 -38.34
CA THR A 549 21.99 -34.61 -37.56
C THR A 549 22.82 -35.90 -37.53
N GLY A 550 22.79 -36.59 -36.39
CA GLY A 550 23.11 -38.01 -36.26
C GLY A 550 22.42 -38.63 -35.04
N ALA A 551 21.46 -39.54 -35.27
CA ALA A 551 20.79 -40.32 -34.21
C ALA A 551 21.52 -41.67 -33.99
N PRO A 552 21.30 -42.32 -32.84
CA PRO A 552 20.34 -43.44 -32.87
C PRO A 552 19.42 -43.57 -31.64
N GLU A 553 18.32 -44.29 -31.84
CA GLU A 553 17.35 -44.81 -30.85
C GLU A 553 17.26 -46.35 -30.99
N PRO A 554 16.60 -47.09 -30.08
CA PRO A 554 16.53 -46.96 -28.62
C PRO A 554 16.93 -48.30 -27.95
N PRO A 555 16.52 -48.61 -26.69
CA PRO A 555 15.26 -49.34 -26.53
C PRO A 555 14.40 -48.84 -25.34
N ALA A 556 13.15 -49.31 -25.24
CA ALA A 556 12.10 -48.73 -24.40
C ALA A 556 11.65 -49.63 -23.23
N SER A 557 11.12 -49.02 -22.16
CA SER A 557 10.28 -49.72 -21.16
C SER A 557 9.37 -48.78 -20.32
N SER A 558 8.24 -48.37 -20.91
CA SER A 558 6.92 -48.31 -20.22
C SER A 558 6.68 -47.26 -19.09
N PRO A 559 5.42 -47.01 -18.66
CA PRO A 559 4.99 -45.62 -18.35
C PRO A 559 4.44 -45.34 -16.94
N GLN A 560 4.46 -44.06 -16.51
CA GLN A 560 3.46 -43.53 -15.57
C GLN A 560 3.36 -41.98 -15.45
N SER A 561 2.10 -41.54 -15.28
CA SER A 561 1.62 -40.35 -14.53
C SER A 561 1.68 -38.92 -15.13
N PRO A 562 0.56 -38.15 -15.09
CA PRO A 562 0.46 -36.73 -15.47
C PRO A 562 0.89 -35.75 -14.34
N PRO A 563 1.04 -34.43 -14.60
CA PRO A 563 1.48 -33.44 -13.61
C PRO A 563 0.53 -33.29 -12.40
N ALA A 564 1.10 -32.98 -11.24
CA ALA A 564 0.43 -33.02 -9.95
C ALA A 564 -0.55 -31.85 -9.72
N ALA A 565 -1.82 -32.18 -9.51
CA ALA A 565 -2.79 -31.28 -8.88
C ALA A 565 -2.61 -31.27 -7.35
N LEU A 566 -2.72 -30.09 -6.72
CA LEU A 566 -2.67 -29.95 -5.27
C LEU A 566 -3.96 -30.49 -4.63
N GLN A 567 -3.94 -31.75 -4.20
CA GLN A 567 -5.02 -32.33 -3.39
C GLN A 567 -4.90 -31.92 -1.91
N SER A 568 -5.99 -31.40 -1.36
CA SER A 568 -6.11 -31.09 0.07
C SER A 568 -6.30 -32.36 0.90
N PRO A 569 -5.62 -32.51 2.06
CA PRO A 569 -5.89 -33.62 2.97
C PRO A 569 -7.24 -33.42 3.68
N VAL A 570 -8.12 -34.41 3.58
CA VAL A 570 -9.35 -34.53 4.38
C VAL A 570 -8.99 -35.16 5.73
N PRO A 571 -9.40 -34.60 6.88
CA PRO A 571 -9.23 -35.26 8.17
C PRO A 571 -10.27 -36.38 8.34
N GLU A 572 -9.83 -37.54 8.85
CA GLU A 572 -10.70 -38.67 9.17
C GLU A 572 -11.62 -38.36 10.37
N SER A 573 -12.86 -38.83 10.32
CA SER A 573 -13.80 -38.81 11.44
C SER A 573 -13.65 -40.08 12.29
N PRO A 574 -13.61 -39.99 13.63
CA PRO A 574 -13.83 -41.14 14.50
C PRO A 574 -15.25 -41.71 14.31
N PRO A 575 -15.48 -43.01 14.53
CA PRO A 575 -16.80 -43.61 14.37
C PRO A 575 -17.78 -43.14 15.46
N ALA A 576 -19.05 -43.00 15.07
CA ALA A 576 -20.16 -42.95 16.01
C ALA A 576 -20.66 -44.38 16.25
N ASP A 577 -21.02 -44.69 17.49
CA ASP A 577 -21.70 -45.94 17.85
C ASP A 577 -23.14 -45.64 18.32
N LEU A 578 -24.06 -46.58 18.10
CA LEU A 578 -25.50 -46.35 18.15
C LEU A 578 -26.15 -47.00 19.37
N THR A 579 -26.91 -46.22 20.14
CA THR A 579 -28.18 -46.68 20.76
C THR A 579 -29.08 -45.49 21.09
N ASP A 580 -30.38 -45.68 20.89
CA ASP A 580 -31.52 -44.76 21.04
C ASP A 580 -32.72 -45.65 21.51
N PRO A 581 -33.93 -45.15 21.81
CA PRO A 581 -34.36 -43.95 22.55
C PRO A 581 -34.95 -44.31 23.93
N THR A 582 -35.41 -43.33 24.72
CA THR A 582 -36.67 -43.50 25.51
C THR A 582 -37.36 -42.20 25.92
N ALA A 583 -38.64 -42.09 25.56
CA ALA A 583 -39.67 -41.13 26.02
C ALA A 583 -41.04 -41.70 25.58
N PRO A 584 -42.23 -41.19 26.02
CA PRO A 584 -42.53 -40.08 26.94
C PRO A 584 -43.18 -40.64 28.26
N ALA A 585 -44.17 -40.09 29.00
CA ALA A 585 -45.02 -38.88 28.97
C ALA A 585 -45.64 -38.61 30.37
N THR A 586 -46.11 -37.37 30.62
CA THR A 586 -47.14 -36.95 31.63
C THR A 586 -46.83 -37.20 33.14
N GLU A 587 -47.40 -36.49 34.13
CA GLU A 587 -48.13 -35.20 34.18
C GLU A 587 -47.21 -34.10 34.84
N GLY A 588 -47.61 -32.99 35.49
CA GLY A 588 -48.94 -32.42 35.79
C GLY A 588 -48.93 -31.10 36.60
N ARG A 589 -50.13 -30.48 36.68
CA ARG A 589 -50.64 -29.48 37.65
C ARG A 589 -49.69 -28.67 38.57
N THR A 590 -49.71 -27.35 38.35
CA THR A 590 -49.95 -26.26 39.34
C THR A 590 -49.54 -26.43 40.81
N GLY A 591 -48.65 -25.54 41.28
CA GLY A 591 -48.43 -25.18 42.69
C GLY A 591 -47.81 -23.79 42.77
#